data_AF-M1J471-F1
#
_entry.id   AF-M1J471-F1
#
_cell.length_a   1.000
_cell.length_b   1.000
_cell.length_c   1.000
_cell.angle_alpha   90.00
_cell.angle_beta   90.00
_cell.angle_gamma   90.00
#
_symmetry.space_group_name_H-M   'P 1'
#
loop_
_entity.id
_entity.type
_entity.pdbx_description
1 polymer ?
#
loop_
_entity_poly.entity_id
_entity_poly.type
_entity_poly.pdbx_seq_one_letter_code
_entity_poly.pdbx_strand_id
1 'polypeptide(L)'
;MKKIYSHPHAIQEAKEKLEELGLHNIIPVESTSIAAKYASEDKDAAAICSRYAAQINNLNILLENVENGVNLTRFVIISNRFKISGEKTMIFFTIPHKPGSLYKVLERFYVNNINLTMIYSRPLKVEPWKYYFYVEFEGGLNEDKVDSAIKEISQITLSVKIKGSMSKLQYPV
;
A
#
# COMPACT_ATOMS: atom_id res chain seq x y z
N MET A 1 -21.72 0.04 -28.06
CA MET A 1 -20.80 -0.64 -27.12
C MET A 1 -21.31 -2.04 -26.86
N LYS A 2 -20.47 -3.05 -27.11
CA LYS A 2 -20.79 -4.49 -27.00
C LYS A 2 -19.97 -5.21 -25.95
N LYS A 3 -18.83 -4.65 -25.52
CA LYS A 3 -17.91 -5.27 -24.55
C LYS A 3 -17.12 -4.22 -23.76
N ILE A 4 -16.64 -4.61 -22.58
CA ILE A 4 -15.87 -3.75 -21.68
C ILE A 4 -14.56 -4.45 -21.32
N TYR A 5 -13.42 -3.79 -21.50
CA TYR A 5 -12.12 -4.27 -21.06
C TYR A 5 -11.78 -3.75 -19.67
N SER A 6 -11.20 -4.57 -18.80
CA SER A 6 -10.52 -4.08 -17.59
C SER A 6 -9.68 -5.14 -16.89
N HIS A 7 -8.89 -4.73 -15.91
CA HIS A 7 -8.20 -5.65 -15.01
C HIS A 7 -9.19 -6.31 -14.04
N PRO A 8 -9.06 -7.61 -13.69
CA PRO A 8 -9.98 -8.31 -12.78
C PRO A 8 -10.30 -7.57 -11.48
N HIS A 9 -9.31 -6.89 -10.88
CA HIS A 9 -9.52 -6.09 -9.68
C HIS A 9 -10.49 -4.92 -9.91
N ALA A 10 -10.31 -4.17 -11.00
CA ALA A 10 -11.16 -3.03 -11.33
C ALA A 10 -12.57 -3.48 -11.75
N ILE A 11 -12.71 -4.66 -12.37
CA ILE A 11 -14.02 -5.27 -12.65
C ILE A 11 -14.75 -5.56 -11.34
N GLN A 12 -14.05 -6.17 -10.38
CA GLN A 12 -14.62 -6.50 -9.08
C GLN A 12 -14.99 -5.25 -8.28
N GLU A 13 -14.16 -4.20 -8.37
CA GLU A 13 -14.44 -2.90 -7.77
C GLU A 13 -15.62 -2.20 -8.45
N ALA A 14 -15.87 -2.39 -9.74
CA ALA A 14 -16.99 -1.73 -10.42
C ALA A 14 -18.27 -2.59 -10.49
N LYS A 15 -18.33 -3.69 -9.73
CA LYS A 15 -19.35 -4.73 -9.91
C LYS A 15 -20.77 -4.21 -9.75
N GLU A 16 -21.04 -3.39 -8.73
CA GLU A 16 -22.40 -2.90 -8.46
C GLU A 16 -22.88 -1.98 -9.60
N LYS A 17 -21.99 -1.12 -10.10
CA LYS A 17 -22.29 -0.22 -11.20
C LYS A 17 -22.53 -0.96 -12.52
N LEU A 18 -21.74 -2.00 -12.77
CA LEU A 18 -21.90 -2.86 -13.94
C LEU A 18 -23.24 -3.62 -13.92
N GLU A 19 -23.64 -4.12 -12.75
CA GLU A 19 -24.93 -4.79 -12.54
C GLU A 19 -26.11 -3.82 -12.73
N GLU A 20 -26.04 -2.62 -12.15
CA GLU A 20 -27.06 -1.56 -12.31
C GLU A 20 -27.30 -1.21 -13.78
N LEU A 21 -26.23 -1.17 -14.58
CA LEU A 21 -26.28 -0.83 -16.01
C LEU A 21 -26.59 -2.02 -16.93
N GLY A 22 -26.71 -3.24 -16.38
CA GLY A 22 -26.92 -4.46 -17.17
C GLY A 22 -25.74 -4.80 -18.10
N LEU A 23 -24.52 -4.41 -17.72
CA LEU A 23 -23.31 -4.58 -18.52
C LEU A 23 -22.57 -5.85 -18.13
N HIS A 24 -22.82 -6.93 -18.88
CA HIS A 24 -22.32 -8.27 -18.53
C HIS A 24 -21.17 -8.78 -19.41
N ASN A 25 -20.95 -8.19 -20.59
CA ASN A 25 -19.89 -8.65 -21.50
C ASN A 25 -18.56 -7.97 -21.17
N ILE A 26 -17.85 -8.51 -20.19
CA ILE A 26 -16.60 -7.95 -19.68
C ILE A 26 -15.44 -8.88 -20.03
N ILE A 27 -14.40 -8.34 -20.64
CA ILE A 27 -13.21 -9.07 -21.06
C ILE A 27 -12.05 -8.69 -20.12
N PRO A 28 -11.58 -9.62 -19.28
CA PRO A 28 -10.45 -9.37 -18.38
C PRO A 28 -9.15 -9.24 -19.17
N VAL A 29 -8.32 -8.27 -18.78
CA VAL A 29 -6.99 -7.99 -19.37
C VAL A 29 -5.95 -7.71 -18.28
N GLU A 30 -4.70 -7.54 -18.67
CA GLU A 30 -3.55 -7.51 -17.76
C GLU A 30 -3.45 -6.21 -16.95
N SER A 31 -4.01 -5.10 -17.43
CA SER A 31 -4.05 -3.83 -16.68
C SER A 31 -5.16 -2.91 -17.16
N THR A 32 -5.54 -1.94 -16.31
CA THR A 32 -6.49 -0.88 -16.67
C THR A 32 -5.96 0.04 -17.78
N SER A 33 -4.65 0.23 -17.89
CA SER A 33 -4.03 0.98 -18.99
C SER A 33 -4.11 0.22 -20.32
N ILE A 34 -3.89 -1.10 -20.31
CA ILE A 34 -4.06 -1.95 -21.50
C ILE A 34 -5.53 -1.99 -21.92
N ALA A 35 -6.45 -2.03 -20.96
CA ALA A 35 -7.88 -1.94 -21.25
C ALA A 35 -8.25 -0.66 -22.02
N ALA A 36 -7.74 0.49 -21.58
CA ALA A 36 -7.93 1.76 -22.28
C ALA A 36 -7.37 1.71 -23.71
N LYS A 37 -6.17 1.15 -23.89
CA LYS A 37 -5.59 0.96 -25.22
C LYS A 37 -6.49 0.12 -26.13
N TYR A 38 -6.94 -1.05 -25.67
CA TYR A 38 -7.83 -1.92 -26.47
C TYR A 38 -9.17 -1.25 -26.79
N ALA A 39 -9.74 -0.50 -25.87
CA ALA A 39 -10.96 0.27 -26.14
C ALA A 39 -10.74 1.38 -27.18
N SER A 40 -9.53 1.96 -27.28
CA SER A 40 -9.22 2.96 -28.31
C SER A 40 -9.06 2.37 -29.71
N GLU A 41 -8.72 1.09 -29.80
CA GLU A 41 -8.55 0.35 -31.07
C GLU A 41 -9.85 -0.33 -31.54
N ASP A 42 -10.89 -0.37 -30.70
CA ASP A 42 -12.17 -1.03 -30.97
C ASP A 42 -13.37 -0.09 -30.74
N LYS A 43 -14.00 0.33 -31.84
CA LYS A 43 -15.14 1.27 -31.84
C LYS A 43 -16.39 0.74 -31.10
N ASP A 44 -16.49 -0.58 -30.91
CA ASP A 44 -17.60 -1.20 -30.21
C ASP A 44 -17.26 -1.51 -28.74
N ALA A 45 -16.09 -1.14 -28.24
CA ALA A 45 -15.65 -1.42 -26.88
C ALA A 45 -15.64 -0.18 -25.96
N ALA A 46 -15.62 -0.42 -24.66
CA ALA A 46 -15.20 0.56 -23.66
C ALA A 46 -14.21 -0.08 -22.68
N ALA A 47 -13.71 0.72 -21.74
CA ALA A 47 -12.82 0.26 -20.69
C ALA A 47 -13.17 0.86 -19.32
N ILE A 48 -13.02 0.06 -18.27
CA ILE A 48 -12.91 0.59 -16.91
C ILE A 48 -11.43 0.86 -16.67
N CYS A 49 -11.07 2.14 -16.53
CA CYS A 49 -9.69 2.57 -16.39
C CYS A 49 -9.57 3.88 -15.61
N SER A 50 -8.34 4.30 -15.30
CA SER A 50 -8.11 5.60 -14.67
C SER A 50 -8.38 6.74 -15.65
N ARG A 51 -8.80 7.90 -15.13
CA ARG A 51 -8.96 9.14 -15.92
C ARG A 51 -7.71 9.46 -16.76
N TYR A 52 -6.53 9.23 -16.19
CA TYR A 52 -5.26 9.43 -16.88
C TYR A 52 -5.05 8.48 -18.07
N ALA A 53 -5.43 7.20 -17.94
CA ALA A 53 -5.35 6.24 -19.05
C ALA A 53 -6.32 6.61 -20.18
N ALA A 54 -7.53 7.08 -19.85
CA ALA A 54 -8.48 7.57 -20.85
C ALA A 54 -7.93 8.78 -21.62
N GLN A 55 -7.30 9.73 -20.93
CA GLN A 55 -6.66 10.91 -21.54
C GLN A 55 -5.53 10.52 -22.50
N ILE A 56 -4.61 9.63 -22.09
CA ILE A 56 -3.49 9.18 -22.95
C ILE A 56 -4.01 8.53 -24.24
N ASN A 57 -5.10 7.77 -24.16
CA ASN A 57 -5.66 7.04 -25.29
C ASN A 57 -6.77 7.82 -26.02
N ASN A 58 -6.95 9.11 -25.73
CA ASN A 58 -7.98 9.98 -26.32
C ASN A 58 -9.41 9.39 -26.26
N LEU A 59 -9.73 8.71 -25.16
CA LEU A 59 -11.05 8.14 -24.94
C LEU A 59 -12.00 9.15 -24.30
N ASN A 60 -13.28 9.08 -24.68
CA ASN A 60 -14.34 9.82 -24.01
C ASN A 60 -14.70 9.12 -22.70
N ILE A 61 -14.81 9.88 -21.62
CA ILE A 61 -15.26 9.39 -20.32
C ILE A 61 -16.78 9.33 -20.33
N LEU A 62 -17.34 8.12 -20.29
CA LEU A 62 -18.79 7.90 -20.29
C LEU A 62 -19.40 7.99 -18.89
N LEU A 63 -18.63 7.58 -17.87
CA LEU A 63 -19.06 7.54 -16.48
C LEU A 63 -17.82 7.68 -15.59
N GLU A 64 -17.96 8.42 -14.48
CA GLU A 64 -16.92 8.60 -13.48
C GLU A 64 -17.29 7.89 -12.17
N ASN A 65 -16.27 7.58 -11.36
CA ASN A 65 -16.41 6.98 -10.03
C ASN A 65 -17.27 5.71 -10.03
N VAL A 66 -16.90 4.75 -10.89
CA VAL A 66 -17.63 3.48 -11.06
C VAL A 66 -17.28 2.44 -10.01
N GLU A 67 -16.25 2.68 -9.21
CA GLU A 67 -15.79 1.82 -8.13
C GLU A 67 -16.75 1.79 -6.93
N ASN A 68 -16.75 0.65 -6.25
CA ASN A 68 -17.51 0.40 -5.04
C ASN A 68 -16.70 0.88 -3.84
N GLY A 69 -17.20 1.91 -3.15
CA GLY A 69 -16.62 2.41 -1.90
C GLY A 69 -15.30 3.17 -2.06
N VAL A 70 -14.60 3.38 -0.94
CA VAL A 70 -13.36 4.17 -0.90
C VAL A 70 -12.16 3.29 -1.22
N ASN A 71 -11.53 3.52 -2.37
CA ASN A 71 -10.30 2.84 -2.77
C ASN A 71 -9.11 3.80 -2.75
N LEU A 72 -8.20 3.63 -1.79
CA LEU A 72 -7.01 4.46 -1.63
C LEU A 72 -5.74 3.61 -1.73
N THR A 73 -4.89 3.94 -2.69
CA THR A 73 -3.55 3.36 -2.79
C THR A 73 -2.53 4.26 -2.13
N ARG A 74 -1.84 3.74 -1.13
CA ARG A 74 -0.73 4.44 -0.48
C ARG A 74 0.59 4.12 -1.17
N PHE A 75 1.24 5.15 -1.71
CA PHE A 75 2.59 5.06 -2.27
C PHE A 75 3.66 5.51 -1.27
N VAL A 76 4.86 4.97 -1.39
CA VAL A 76 6.06 5.40 -0.66
C VAL A 76 7.15 5.72 -1.67
N ILE A 77 7.75 6.91 -1.55
CA ILE A 77 8.89 7.32 -2.39
C ILE A 77 10.17 6.83 -1.73
N ILE A 78 10.97 6.05 -2.48
CA ILE A 78 12.22 5.46 -1.99
C ILE A 78 13.39 6.21 -2.61
N SER A 79 14.38 6.54 -1.78
CA SER A 79 15.63 7.18 -2.19
C SER A 79 16.82 6.47 -1.57
N ASN A 80 18.00 6.63 -2.17
CA ASN A 80 19.28 6.23 -1.56
C ASN A 80 19.75 7.22 -0.49
N ARG A 81 19.09 8.39 -0.34
CA ARG A 81 19.38 9.37 0.70
C ARG A 81 18.69 8.98 2.00
N PHE A 82 19.48 8.80 3.06
CA PHE A 82 18.94 8.51 4.38
C PHE A 82 18.39 9.80 5.02
N LYS A 83 17.12 9.78 5.41
CA LYS A 83 16.45 10.91 6.05
C LYS A 83 16.16 10.59 7.51
N ILE A 84 16.55 11.49 8.40
CA ILE A 84 16.38 11.35 9.86
C ILE A 84 15.16 12.15 10.34
N SER A 85 14.83 13.25 9.66
CA SER A 85 13.68 14.08 9.99
C SER A 85 12.39 13.61 9.32
N GLY A 86 11.28 13.72 10.03
CA GLY A 86 9.95 13.43 9.52
C GLY A 86 9.00 13.07 10.64
N GLU A 87 7.72 12.98 10.31
CA GLU A 87 6.66 12.71 11.28
C GLU A 87 6.37 11.21 11.42
N LYS A 88 6.96 10.38 10.56
CA LYS A 88 6.87 8.92 10.61
C LYS A 88 8.21 8.27 10.35
N THR A 89 8.45 7.11 10.95
CA THR A 89 9.65 6.31 10.72
C THR A 89 9.27 4.86 10.40
N MET A 90 10.05 4.24 9.51
CA MET A 90 9.89 2.83 9.17
C MET A 90 11.12 2.03 9.61
N ILE A 91 10.90 0.91 10.28
CA ILE A 91 11.95 -0.04 10.66
C ILE A 91 11.57 -1.44 10.25
N PHE A 92 12.57 -2.25 9.88
CA PHE A 92 12.42 -3.68 9.68
C PHE A 92 13.16 -4.40 10.79
N PHE A 93 12.57 -5.45 11.36
CA PHE A 93 13.26 -6.23 12.38
C PHE A 93 12.91 -7.71 12.34
N THR A 94 13.75 -8.51 12.97
CA THR A 94 13.49 -9.93 13.24
C THR A 94 13.51 -10.19 14.72
N ILE A 95 12.74 -11.18 15.14
CA ILE A 95 12.64 -11.59 16.53
C ILE A 95 12.86 -13.11 16.62
N PRO A 96 13.27 -13.62 17.79
CA PRO A 96 13.21 -15.05 18.06
C PRO A 96 11.78 -15.58 17.85
N HIS A 97 11.65 -16.78 17.28
CA HIS A 97 10.35 -17.43 17.16
C HIS A 97 9.98 -18.10 18.50
N LYS A 98 9.58 -17.29 19.48
CA LYS A 98 9.17 -17.74 20.81
C LYS A 98 7.94 -16.94 21.28
N PRO A 99 7.10 -17.50 22.17
CA PRO A 99 5.98 -16.79 22.75
C PRO A 99 6.40 -15.45 23.36
N GLY A 100 5.61 -14.40 23.12
CA GLY A 100 5.84 -13.06 23.65
C GLY A 100 6.94 -12.25 22.95
N SER A 101 7.67 -12.80 21.97
CA SER A 101 8.76 -12.07 21.31
C SER A 101 8.29 -10.80 20.58
N LEU A 102 7.13 -10.86 19.90
CA LEU A 102 6.56 -9.65 19.26
C LEU A 102 6.01 -8.68 20.32
N TYR A 103 5.34 -9.20 21.34
CA TYR A 103 4.80 -8.39 22.45
C TYR A 103 5.89 -7.53 23.08
N LYS A 104 7.06 -8.10 23.37
CA LYS A 104 8.19 -7.35 23.94
C LYS A 104 8.60 -6.15 23.08
N VAL A 105 8.52 -6.26 21.76
CA VAL A 105 8.80 -5.14 20.84
C VAL A 105 7.68 -4.11 20.87
N LEU A 106 6.42 -4.54 20.84
CA LEU A 106 5.25 -3.66 20.91
C LEU A 106 5.19 -2.90 22.24
N GLU A 107 5.59 -3.54 23.34
CA GLU A 107 5.73 -2.93 24.66
C GLU A 107 6.68 -1.72 24.61
N ARG A 108 7.79 -1.79 23.87
CA ARG A 108 8.75 -0.68 23.77
C ARG A 108 8.16 0.55 23.10
N PHE A 109 7.33 0.36 22.08
CA PHE A 109 6.58 1.46 21.49
C PHE A 109 5.57 2.03 22.47
N TYR A 110 4.85 1.17 23.20
CA TYR A 110 3.86 1.58 24.19
C TYR A 110 4.47 2.40 25.33
N VAL A 111 5.53 1.92 25.98
CA VAL A 111 6.16 2.63 27.12
C VAL A 111 6.82 3.95 26.71
N ASN A 112 7.27 4.06 25.45
CA ASN A 112 7.81 5.31 24.89
C ASN A 112 6.71 6.23 24.30
N ASN A 113 5.43 5.87 24.45
CA ASN A 113 4.28 6.61 23.92
C ASN A 113 4.39 6.89 22.40
N ILE A 114 4.72 5.84 21.63
CA ILE A 114 4.86 5.88 20.18
C ILE A 114 3.73 5.10 19.53
N ASN A 115 2.94 5.80 18.71
CA ASN A 115 1.83 5.21 17.97
C ASN A 115 2.32 4.46 16.72
N LEU A 116 1.82 3.23 16.52
CA LEU A 116 2.08 2.46 15.30
C LEU A 116 1.02 2.77 14.25
N THR A 117 1.44 3.04 13.01
CA THR A 117 0.52 3.27 11.88
C THR A 117 0.47 2.10 10.91
N MET A 118 1.41 1.16 11.03
CA MET A 118 1.47 -0.04 10.22
C MET A 118 2.30 -1.12 10.92
N ILE A 119 1.82 -2.36 10.88
CA ILE A 119 2.62 -3.54 11.20
C ILE A 119 2.25 -4.69 10.28
N TYR A 120 3.27 -5.34 9.72
CA TYR A 120 3.09 -6.55 8.94
C TYR A 120 4.22 -7.54 9.21
N SER A 121 3.88 -8.83 9.19
CA SER A 121 4.83 -9.93 9.25
C SER A 121 4.99 -10.58 7.88
N ARG A 122 6.20 -10.95 7.51
CA ARG A 122 6.47 -11.81 6.35
C ARG A 122 7.39 -12.96 6.75
N PRO A 123 7.10 -14.19 6.30
CA PRO A 123 7.98 -15.33 6.54
C PRO A 123 9.31 -15.11 5.83
N LEU A 124 10.39 -15.50 6.49
CA LEU A 124 11.73 -15.51 5.94
C LEU A 124 11.84 -16.61 4.88
N LYS A 125 12.29 -16.26 3.66
CA LYS A 125 12.42 -17.25 2.57
C LYS A 125 13.48 -18.33 2.83
N VAL A 126 14.49 -18.00 3.64
CA VAL A 126 15.70 -18.84 3.82
C VAL A 126 15.58 -19.76 5.05
N GLU A 127 14.84 -19.33 6.07
CA GLU A 127 14.74 -20.05 7.33
C GLU A 127 13.27 -20.23 7.74
N PRO A 128 12.78 -21.49 7.83
CA PRO A 128 11.43 -21.78 8.29
C PRO A 128 11.14 -21.13 9.64
N TRP A 129 9.91 -20.64 9.83
CA TRP A 129 9.40 -20.10 11.09
C TRP A 129 10.08 -18.85 11.62
N LYS A 130 10.99 -18.25 10.86
CA LYS A 130 11.45 -16.89 11.14
C LYS A 130 10.63 -15.88 10.33
N TYR A 131 10.48 -14.68 10.88
CA TYR A 131 9.69 -13.62 10.27
C TYR A 131 10.45 -12.31 10.32
N TYR A 132 10.42 -11.56 9.22
CA TYR A 132 10.69 -10.13 9.26
C TYR A 132 9.39 -9.39 9.51
N PHE A 133 9.45 -8.43 10.41
CA PHE A 133 8.41 -7.44 10.62
C PHE A 133 8.85 -6.14 9.97
N TYR A 134 7.91 -5.46 9.32
CA TYR A 134 8.07 -4.06 8.96
C TYR A 134 7.01 -3.26 9.68
N VAL A 135 7.48 -2.24 10.39
CA VAL A 135 6.64 -1.38 11.22
C VAL A 135 6.86 0.05 10.79
N GLU A 136 5.75 0.78 10.66
CA GLU A 136 5.73 2.22 10.60
C GLU A 136 5.11 2.78 11.87
N PHE A 137 5.70 3.85 12.37
CA PHE A 137 5.23 4.53 13.57
C PHE A 137 5.39 6.04 13.46
N GLU A 138 4.66 6.77 14.31
CA GLU A 138 4.74 8.23 14.39
C GLU A 138 5.99 8.67 15.17
N GLY A 139 6.72 9.61 14.60
CA GLY A 139 7.96 10.17 15.13
C GLY A 139 9.14 10.03 14.18
N GLY A 140 10.00 11.05 14.17
CA GLY A 140 11.26 11.10 13.43
C GLY A 140 12.41 10.49 14.21
N LEU A 141 13.46 10.04 13.50
CA LEU A 141 14.68 9.53 14.11
C LEU A 141 15.48 10.59 14.88
N ASN A 142 15.13 11.87 14.71
CA ASN A 142 15.70 13.00 15.44
C ASN A 142 15.00 13.27 16.79
N GLU A 143 13.98 12.49 17.15
CA GLU A 143 13.27 12.63 18.43
C GLU A 143 13.84 11.67 19.48
N ASP A 144 14.09 12.18 20.69
CA ASP A 144 14.71 11.39 21.78
C ASP A 144 13.92 10.13 22.15
N LYS A 145 12.58 10.22 22.15
CA LYS A 145 11.70 9.05 22.42
C LYS A 145 11.86 7.96 21.37
N VAL A 146 12.09 8.33 20.10
CA VAL A 146 12.27 7.38 19.00
C VAL A 146 13.65 6.74 19.09
N ASP A 147 14.69 7.53 19.38
CA ASP A 147 16.04 7.01 19.61
C ASP A 147 16.07 6.02 20.79
N SER A 148 15.43 6.36 21.91
CA SER A 148 15.28 5.46 23.06
C SER A 148 14.57 4.16 22.68
N ALA A 149 13.40 4.25 22.05
CA ALA A 149 12.64 3.07 21.64
C ALA A 149 13.44 2.17 20.68
N ILE A 150 14.15 2.73 19.71
CA ILE A 150 14.96 1.95 18.76
C ILE A 150 16.12 1.25 19.48
N LYS A 151 16.79 1.92 20.42
CA LYS A 151 17.86 1.32 21.24
C LYS A 151 17.33 0.13 22.04
N GLU A 152 16.20 0.29 22.72
CA GLU A 152 15.60 -0.79 23.49
C GLU A 152 15.12 -1.95 22.60
N ILE A 153 14.49 -1.66 21.46
CA ILE A 153 14.06 -2.67 20.49
C ILE A 153 15.27 -3.46 19.96
N SER A 154 16.37 -2.78 19.65
CA SER A 154 17.59 -3.40 19.13
C SER A 154 18.17 -4.44 20.10
N GLN A 155 17.98 -4.27 21.41
CA GLN A 155 18.44 -5.22 22.44
C GLN A 155 17.63 -6.52 22.49
N ILE A 156 16.38 -6.51 22.04
CA ILE A 156 15.45 -7.65 22.14
C ILE A 156 15.16 -8.33 20.78
N THR A 157 15.62 -7.72 19.69
CA THR A 157 15.52 -8.25 18.33
C THR A 157 16.80 -8.97 17.89
N LEU A 158 16.68 -9.87 16.92
CA LEU A 158 17.85 -10.51 16.30
C LEU A 158 18.54 -9.58 15.29
N SER A 159 17.77 -8.71 14.63
CA SER A 159 18.29 -7.64 13.79
C SER A 159 17.23 -6.55 13.64
N VAL A 160 17.69 -5.30 13.54
CA VAL A 160 16.88 -4.12 13.21
C VAL A 160 17.56 -3.37 12.08
N LYS A 161 16.78 -2.94 11.09
CA LYS A 161 17.21 -2.08 9.98
C LYS A 161 16.28 -0.88 9.94
N ILE A 162 16.83 0.29 10.19
CA ILE A 162 16.13 1.55 10.08
C ILE A 162 16.03 1.93 8.60
N LYS A 163 14.84 2.30 8.13
CA LYS A 163 14.57 2.68 6.72
C LYS A 163 14.38 4.18 6.51
N GLY A 164 14.60 4.96 7.56
CA GLY A 164 14.53 6.41 7.55
C GLY A 164 13.17 6.93 7.99
N SER A 165 13.11 8.25 8.14
CA SER A 165 11.91 9.00 8.45
C SER A 165 11.34 9.65 7.20
N MET A 166 10.02 9.79 7.16
CA MET A 166 9.26 10.36 6.05
C MET A 166 8.21 11.33 6.59
N SER A 167 7.83 12.30 5.77
CA SER A 167 6.78 13.23 6.14
C SER A 167 5.41 12.57 6.07
N LYS A 168 4.49 12.99 6.92
CA LYS A 168 3.12 12.48 6.94
C LYS A 168 2.40 13.03 5.72
N LEU A 169 1.79 12.15 4.95
CA LEU A 169 0.89 12.59 3.88
C LEU A 169 -0.33 13.23 4.55
N GLN A 170 -0.57 14.51 4.29
CA GLN A 170 -1.86 15.12 4.62
C GLN A 170 -2.86 14.61 3.59
N TYR A 171 -3.85 13.85 4.06
CA TYR A 171 -4.98 13.51 3.22
C TYR A 171 -5.76 14.80 2.98
N PRO A 172 -6.02 15.21 1.73
CA PRO A 172 -7.06 16.19 1.49
C PRO A 172 -8.36 15.58 2.02
N VAL A 173 -8.90 16.18 3.07
CA VAL A 173 -10.22 15.87 3.62
C VAL A 173 -11.28 16.39 2.66
#